data_AF-A0A821P1Y5-F1
#
_entry.id   AF-A0A821P1Y5-F1
#
_cell.length_a   1.000
_cell.length_b   1.000
_cell.length_c   1.000
_cell.angle_alpha   90.00
_cell.angle_beta   90.00
_cell.angle_gamma   90.00
#
_symmetry.space_group_name_H-M   'P 1'
#
loop_
_entity.id
_entity.type
_entity.pdbx_description
1 polymer ?
#
loop_
_entity_poly.entity_id
_entity_poly.type
_entity_poly.pdbx_seq_one_letter_code
_entity_poly.pdbx_strand_id
1 'polypeptide(L)'
;MAGTYDSEQQRISDRIKRIAFREARDGGATFITRQWVAEKISRSTRFVTEWWERSYDDCFADYSQCGRKLKLSDASQNLIRNASG
;
A
#
# COMPACT_ATOMS: atom_id res chain seq x y z
N MET A 1 11.45 -13.03 -23.12
CA MET A 1 10.79 -13.24 -21.80
C MET A 1 11.05 -12.00 -20.97
N ALA A 2 10.07 -11.12 -20.83
CA ALA A 2 10.23 -9.89 -20.06
C ALA A 2 10.20 -10.23 -18.57
N GLY A 3 11.37 -10.25 -17.93
CA GLY A 3 11.46 -10.28 -16.47
C GLY A 3 10.86 -8.98 -15.94
N THR A 4 9.62 -9.03 -15.43
CA THR A 4 9.06 -7.92 -14.68
C THR A 4 9.83 -7.81 -13.39
N TYR A 5 10.76 -6.87 -13.34
CA TYR A 5 11.54 -6.52 -12.17
C TYR A 5 10.57 -6.33 -10.99
N ASP A 6 10.70 -7.21 -9.99
CA ASP A 6 9.98 -7.17 -8.72
C ASP A 6 10.40 -5.92 -7.94
N SER A 7 9.95 -4.77 -8.41
CA SER A 7 10.29 -3.47 -7.84
C SER A 7 9.49 -3.26 -6.56
N GLU A 8 10.08 -2.53 -5.61
CA GLU A 8 9.40 -2.22 -4.35
C GLU A 8 8.10 -1.43 -4.60
N GLN A 9 8.10 -0.57 -5.61
CA GLN A 9 6.88 0.15 -6.07
C GLN A 9 5.77 -0.82 -6.49
N GLN A 10 6.11 -1.88 -7.22
CA GLN A 10 5.14 -2.89 -7.63
C GLN A 10 4.62 -3.68 -6.42
N ARG A 11 5.50 -4.04 -5.47
CA ARG A 11 5.09 -4.71 -4.23
C ARG A 11 4.13 -3.86 -3.39
N ILE A 12 4.34 -2.56 -3.30
CA ILE A 12 3.41 -1.64 -2.62
C ILE A 12 2.06 -1.63 -3.34
N SER A 13 2.07 -1.49 -4.66
CA SER A 13 0.83 -1.53 -5.45
C SER A 13 0.07 -2.84 -5.22
N ASP A 14 0.77 -3.96 -5.19
CA ASP A 14 0.20 -5.28 -4.91
C ASP A 14 -0.36 -5.37 -3.47
N ARG A 15 0.34 -4.82 -2.48
CA ARG A 15 -0.12 -4.74 -1.08
C ARG A 15 -1.39 -3.88 -0.95
N ILE A 16 -1.45 -2.73 -1.61
CA ILE A 16 -2.62 -1.81 -1.62
C ILE A 16 -3.81 -2.49 -2.30
N LYS A 17 -3.61 -3.05 -3.51
CA LYS A 17 -4.66 -3.77 -4.25
C LYS A 17 -5.26 -4.89 -3.41
N ARG A 18 -4.43 -5.64 -2.68
CA ARG A 18 -4.90 -6.68 -1.76
C ARG A 18 -5.88 -6.13 -0.71
N ILE A 19 -5.54 -5.01 -0.06
CA ILE A 19 -6.40 -4.41 0.98
C ILE A 19 -7.73 -3.97 0.36
N ALA A 20 -7.71 -3.31 -0.79
CA ALA A 20 -8.92 -2.93 -1.50
C ALA A 20 -9.82 -4.13 -1.83
N PHE A 21 -9.23 -5.26 -2.27
CA PHE A 21 -9.99 -6.49 -2.52
C PHE A 21 -10.53 -7.13 -1.24
N ARG A 22 -9.81 -7.05 -0.11
CA ARG A 22 -10.32 -7.48 1.20
C ARG A 22 -11.51 -6.62 1.60
N GLU A 23 -11.41 -5.31 1.49
CA GLU A 23 -12.52 -4.39 1.81
C GLU A 23 -13.73 -4.64 0.92
N ALA A 24 -13.54 -4.91 -0.37
CA ALA A 24 -14.62 -5.31 -1.27
C ALA A 24 -15.28 -6.64 -0.85
N ARG A 25 -14.48 -7.63 -0.41
CA ARG A 25 -14.99 -8.90 0.14
C ARG A 25 -15.84 -8.64 1.38
N ASP A 26 -15.32 -7.85 2.31
CA ASP A 26 -15.99 -7.52 3.57
C ASP A 26 -17.25 -6.67 3.32
N GLY A 27 -17.27 -5.88 2.24
CA GLY A 27 -18.44 -5.16 1.73
C GLY A 27 -19.47 -6.03 0.99
N GLY A 28 -19.29 -7.35 0.93
CA GLY A 28 -20.29 -8.30 0.39
C GLY A 28 -19.89 -9.02 -0.90
N ALA A 29 -18.72 -8.74 -1.49
CA ALA A 29 -18.21 -9.48 -2.64
C ALA A 29 -17.60 -10.83 -2.21
N THR A 30 -18.44 -11.76 -1.76
CA THR A 30 -18.02 -13.05 -1.16
C THR A 30 -17.24 -13.97 -2.11
N PHE A 31 -17.33 -13.76 -3.42
CA PHE A 31 -16.54 -14.48 -4.42
C PHE A 31 -15.04 -14.16 -4.37
N ILE A 32 -14.65 -13.05 -3.73
CA ILE A 32 -13.25 -12.65 -3.60
C ILE A 32 -12.58 -13.55 -2.56
N THR A 33 -11.91 -14.59 -3.06
CA THR A 33 -11.07 -15.47 -2.24
C THR A 33 -9.62 -14.99 -2.22
N ARG A 34 -8.83 -15.44 -1.24
CA ARG A 34 -7.39 -15.14 -1.20
C ARG A 34 -6.65 -15.66 -2.44
N GLN A 35 -7.08 -16.80 -2.97
CA GLN A 35 -6.55 -17.35 -4.22
C GLN A 35 -6.89 -16.46 -5.41
N TRP A 36 -8.14 -16.00 -5.53
CA TRP A 36 -8.55 -15.07 -6.57
C TRP A 36 -7.71 -13.78 -6.55
N VAL A 37 -7.48 -13.23 -5.36
CA VAL A 37 -6.63 -12.04 -5.19
C VAL A 37 -5.19 -12.33 -5.64
N ALA A 38 -4.63 -13.48 -5.25
CA ALA A 38 -3.28 -13.90 -5.62
C ALA A 38 -3.11 -13.99 -7.15
N GLU A 39 -4.09 -14.55 -7.84
CA GLU A 39 -4.14 -14.61 -9.30
C GLU A 39 -4.20 -13.21 -9.93
N LYS A 40 -5.03 -12.31 -9.38
CA LYS A 40 -5.16 -10.93 -9.89
C LYS A 40 -3.91 -10.08 -9.75
N ILE A 41 -3.16 -10.24 -8.66
CA ILE A 41 -1.92 -9.50 -8.45
C ILE A 41 -0.68 -10.28 -8.94
N SER A 42 -0.87 -11.48 -9.53
CA SER A 42 0.22 -12.36 -9.98
C SER A 42 1.25 -12.64 -8.88
N ARG A 43 0.79 -12.88 -7.65
CA ARG A 43 1.62 -13.23 -6.49
C ARG A 43 1.19 -14.57 -5.91
N SER A 44 2.01 -15.11 -5.01
CA SER A 44 1.66 -16.32 -4.29
C SER A 44 0.52 -16.08 -3.30
N THR A 45 -0.30 -17.09 -3.05
CA THR A 45 -1.36 -17.04 -2.01
C THR A 45 -0.76 -16.81 -0.62
N ARG A 46 0.49 -17.25 -0.41
CA ARG A 46 1.24 -16.99 0.82
C ARG A 46 1.50 -15.49 1.02
N PHE A 47 1.92 -14.77 -0.03
CA PHE A 47 2.08 -13.32 0.01
C PHE A 47 0.78 -12.60 0.39
N VAL A 48 -0.34 -13.04 -0.17
CA VAL A 48 -1.67 -12.50 0.16
C VAL A 48 -2.06 -12.79 1.61
N THR A 49 -1.77 -13.99 2.11
CA THR A 49 -2.13 -14.41 3.47
C THR A 49 -1.30 -13.70 4.53
N GLU A 50 0.03 -13.62 4.35
CA GLU A 50 0.96 -12.98 5.31
C GLU A 50 0.63 -11.51 5.57
N TRP A 51 0.06 -10.85 4.57
CA TRP A 51 -0.32 -9.46 4.70
C TRP A 51 -1.83 -9.25 4.85
N TRP A 52 -2.66 -10.30 4.83
CA TRP A 52 -4.12 -10.18 4.72
C TRP A 52 -4.75 -9.19 5.70
N GLU A 53 -4.30 -9.17 6.95
CA GLU A 53 -4.86 -8.35 8.04
C GLU A 53 -4.17 -6.99 8.22
N ARG A 54 -3.11 -6.70 7.44
CA ARG A 54 -2.38 -5.43 7.56
C ARG A 54 -3.18 -4.23 7.05
N SER A 55 -2.81 -3.06 7.56
CA SER A 55 -3.40 -1.77 7.24
C SER A 55 -2.71 -1.11 6.03
N TYR A 56 -3.31 -0.05 5.48
CA TYR A 56 -2.69 0.73 4.41
C TYR A 56 -1.35 1.34 4.87
N ASP A 57 -1.26 1.79 6.13
CA ASP A 57 -0.03 2.36 6.69
C ASP A 57 1.14 1.37 6.68
N ASP A 58 0.85 0.09 6.95
CA ASP A 58 1.85 -0.98 6.90
C ASP A 58 2.40 -1.21 5.48
N CYS A 59 1.64 -0.86 4.44
CA CYS A 59 2.08 -0.99 3.05
C CYS A 59 3.22 -0.03 2.71
N PHE A 60 3.29 1.09 3.43
CA PHE A 60 4.31 2.13 3.27
C PHE A 60 5.33 2.14 4.41
N ALA A 61 5.19 1.27 5.42
CA ALA A 61 6.08 1.24 6.58
C ALA A 61 7.55 1.01 6.22
N ASP A 62 7.86 0.33 5.10
CA ASP A 62 9.23 0.19 4.61
C ASP A 62 9.86 1.55 4.19
N TYR A 63 9.04 2.56 3.85
CA TYR A 63 9.49 3.94 3.62
C TYR A 63 9.70 4.74 4.90
N SER A 64 9.34 4.20 6.08
CA SER A 64 9.68 4.85 7.35
C SER A 64 11.19 4.85 7.62
N GLN A 65 11.95 3.97 6.96
CA GLN A 65 13.42 3.99 6.94
C GLN A 65 13.99 4.90 5.83
N CYS A 66 13.17 5.43 4.92
CA CYS A 66 13.58 6.41 3.91
C CYS A 66 13.70 7.83 4.49
N GLY A 67 14.42 7.96 5.61
CA GLY A 67 14.68 9.24 6.26
C GLY A 67 13.43 9.90 6.87
N ARG A 68 13.70 10.88 7.74
CA ARG A 68 12.68 11.68 8.41
C ARG A 68 11.69 12.22 7.36
N LYS A 69 10.37 12.02 7.57
CA LYS A 69 9.30 12.68 6.78
C LYS A 69 9.78 14.07 6.40
N LEU A 70 9.79 14.40 5.10
CA LEU A 70 10.17 15.73 4.61
C LEU A 70 9.40 16.76 5.43
N LYS A 71 10.06 17.35 6.43
CA LYS A 71 9.50 18.50 7.12
C LYS A 71 9.39 19.55 6.03
N LEU A 72 8.19 20.11 5.89
CA LEU A 72 8.01 21.33 5.11
C LEU A 72 9.14 22.29 5.48
N SER A 73 9.75 22.95 4.50
CA SER A 73 10.76 23.97 4.80
C SER A 73 10.17 24.98 5.78
N ASP A 74 11.00 25.58 6.63
CA ASP A 74 10.52 26.59 7.60
C ASP A 74 9.76 27.72 6.88
N ALA A 75 10.15 28.05 5.64
CA ALA A 75 9.43 28.97 4.78
C ALA A 75 8.02 28.48 4.43
N SER A 76 7.87 27.22 4.03
CA SER A 76 6.57 26.61 3.74
C SER A 76 5.69 26.52 4.99
N GLN A 77 6.27 26.22 6.15
CA GLN A 77 5.55 26.19 7.42
C GLN A 77 5.06 27.59 7.84
N ASN A 78 5.90 28.62 7.65
CA ASN A 78 5.54 30.01 7.95
C ASN A 78 4.44 30.54 7.03
N LEU A 79 4.43 30.18 5.75
CA LEU A 79 3.35 30.54 4.82
C LEU A 79 2.00 29.97 5.28
N ILE A 80 1.96 28.69 5.67
CA ILE A 80 0.73 28.05 6.18
C ILE A 80 0.28 28.69 7.49
N ARG A 81 1.23 28.97 8.41
CA ARG A 81 0.93 29.62 9.68
C ARG A 81 0.35 31.03 9.49
N ASN A 82 0.87 31.79 8.55
CA ASN A 82 0.40 33.14 8.25
C ASN A 82 -0.92 33.16 7.45
N ALA A 83 -1.22 32.11 6.68
CA ALA A 83 -2.47 31.98 5.93
C ALA A 83 -3.64 31.43 6.77
N SER A 84 -3.36 30.85 7.94
CA SER A 84 -4.36 30.26 8.84
C SER A 84 -4.77 31.21 9.98
N GLY A 85 -4.34 32.48 9.92
CA GLY A 85 -4.65 33.55 10.88
C GLY A 85 -5.60 34.57 10.29
#